data_AF-A0A819LZ72-F1
#
_entry.id   AF-A0A819LZ72-F1
#
_cell.length_a   1.000
_cell.length_b   1.000
_cell.length_c   1.000
_cell.angle_alpha   90.00
_cell.angle_beta   90.00
_cell.angle_gamma   90.00
#
_symmetry.space_group_name_H-M   'P 1'
#
loop_
_entity.id
_entity.type
_entity.pdbx_description
1 polymer ?
#
loop_
_entity_poly.entity_id
_entity_poly.type
_entity_poly.pdbx_seq_one_letter_code
_entity_poly.pdbx_strand_id
1 'polypeptide(L)'
;AVTICNYSPLRYDRFISPFLNYTNARNITNTTNTTIFTTAQAAYIQEFLLYKLNQDESLNDYFYSLESIMMSCNYNNMPCTTTNFTWFISSLYGLCYTFNALLKSTGQAGLKYNADNGANGLLELSFYVHQHQYVPYLSNGIGMVALVHDNVQMPIIEMTAMLLSSGKHHKLGYAKKTNLFLPAPYTPCNHKVDLGMQAMFNQYNDADYAYAQLPCYFACMQAYTYKKCGCGNPYRWSGRTIVLPNTNTPINIELCDFANPCYGVAATEIMNTQSIWTTYCPDCTLECTYSEFIVKSTSVLAPPSFMIDDIKQFVESSQVPLPKDWNTSYVSEIQSSFVSLEVAYETTRTEVYSQQPTMSPVDVISNVGGQTGLWIGISFLSLMELAEMIYRLLRSQCHRLWTRT
;
A
#
# COMPACT_ATOMS: atom_id res chain seq x y z
N ALA A 1 -8.45 2.03 6.71
CA ALA A 1 -7.78 3.28 6.28
C ALA A 1 -8.31 3.69 4.90
N VAL A 2 -8.18 4.96 4.55
CA VAL A 2 -8.54 5.48 3.22
C VAL A 2 -7.36 6.29 2.67
N THR A 3 -6.80 5.85 1.56
CA THR A 3 -5.75 6.58 0.83
C THR A 3 -6.36 7.35 -0.33
N ILE A 4 -5.93 8.59 -0.53
CA ILE A 4 -6.39 9.50 -1.57
C ILE A 4 -5.21 10.22 -2.25
N CYS A 5 -5.32 10.47 -3.55
CA CYS A 5 -4.38 11.32 -4.27
C CYS A 5 -5.09 12.12 -5.37
N ASN A 6 -4.47 13.21 -5.81
CA ASN A 6 -4.92 13.90 -7.01
C ASN A 6 -4.67 13.00 -8.24
N TYR A 7 -5.61 12.95 -9.20
CA TYR A 7 -5.44 12.12 -10.39
C TYR A 7 -4.29 12.62 -11.28
N SER A 8 -4.06 13.93 -11.31
CA SER A 8 -2.86 14.51 -11.91
C SER A 8 -1.83 14.84 -10.83
N PRO A 9 -0.59 14.30 -10.94
CA PRO A 9 0.40 14.47 -9.89
C PRO A 9 0.92 15.90 -9.82
N LEU A 10 1.23 16.51 -10.97
CA LEU A 10 2.02 17.72 -11.07
C LEU A 10 1.18 19.00 -11.12
N ARG A 11 1.70 20.03 -10.46
CA ARG A 11 1.23 21.41 -10.51
C ARG A 11 1.96 22.19 -11.60
N TYR A 12 1.24 22.63 -12.62
CA TYR A 12 1.82 23.32 -13.77
C TYR A 12 2.66 24.55 -13.39
N ASP A 13 2.16 25.40 -12.48
CA ASP A 13 2.83 26.62 -11.99
C ASP A 13 4.21 26.34 -11.35
N ARG A 14 4.36 25.22 -10.65
CA ARG A 14 5.61 24.83 -9.97
C ARG A 14 6.53 24.01 -10.85
N PHE A 15 5.96 23.22 -11.76
CA PHE A 15 6.67 22.28 -12.61
C PHE A 15 7.33 22.92 -13.84
N ILE A 16 6.63 23.85 -14.52
CA ILE A 16 6.99 24.25 -15.89
C ILE A 16 8.37 24.89 -16.00
N SER A 17 8.72 25.84 -15.13
CA SER A 17 9.99 26.58 -15.24
C SER A 17 11.23 25.69 -14.97
N PRO A 18 11.27 24.88 -13.90
CA PRO A 18 12.35 23.92 -13.68
C PRO A 18 12.48 22.89 -14.82
N PHE A 19 11.36 22.42 -15.36
CA PHE A 19 11.33 21.48 -16.48
C PHE A 19 11.90 22.08 -17.78
N LEU A 20 11.52 23.31 -18.11
CA LEU A 20 12.08 24.02 -19.27
C LEU A 20 13.58 24.27 -19.10
N ASN A 21 14.04 24.61 -17.90
CA ASN A 21 15.48 24.76 -17.65
C ASN A 21 16.22 23.43 -17.88
N TYR A 22 15.69 22.31 -17.37
CA TYR A 22 16.24 20.98 -17.57
C TYR A 22 16.34 20.59 -19.06
N THR A 23 15.28 20.82 -19.83
CA THR A 23 15.23 20.45 -21.25
C THR A 23 16.09 21.34 -22.13
N ASN A 24 16.12 22.66 -21.88
CA ASN A 24 16.99 23.59 -22.60
C ASN A 24 18.48 23.34 -22.31
N ALA A 25 18.84 23.08 -21.04
CA ALA A 25 20.24 22.78 -20.66
C ALA A 25 20.79 21.50 -21.33
N ARG A 26 19.90 20.59 -21.77
CA ARG A 26 20.25 19.36 -22.49
C ARG A 26 20.00 19.42 -24.00
N ASN A 27 19.61 20.58 -24.53
CA ASN A 27 19.20 20.76 -25.93
C ASN A 27 18.12 19.77 -26.39
N ILE A 28 17.25 19.32 -25.48
CA ILE A 28 16.12 18.41 -25.77
C ILE A 28 15.01 19.18 -26.48
N THR A 29 14.70 20.36 -25.94
CA THR A 29 13.76 21.31 -26.54
C THR A 29 14.37 22.70 -26.50
N ASN A 30 14.11 23.54 -27.51
CA ASN A 30 14.58 24.93 -27.60
C ASN A 30 13.43 25.92 -27.33
N THR A 31 12.63 25.66 -26.29
CA THR A 31 11.48 26.50 -25.96
C THR A 31 11.61 27.11 -24.58
N THR A 32 11.40 28.42 -24.53
CA THR A 32 11.30 29.20 -23.29
C THR A 32 9.84 29.58 -22.98
N ASN A 33 8.89 29.13 -23.81
CA ASN A 33 7.49 29.48 -23.64
C ASN A 33 6.85 28.64 -22.52
N THR A 34 6.41 29.31 -21.46
CA THR A 34 5.74 28.70 -20.31
C THR A 34 4.22 28.57 -20.47
N THR A 35 3.65 29.15 -21.53
CA THR A 35 2.19 29.17 -21.75
C THR A 35 1.70 28.09 -22.71
N ILE A 36 2.57 27.56 -23.58
CA ILE A 36 2.25 26.51 -24.54
C ILE A 36 3.05 25.26 -24.17
N PHE A 37 2.34 24.18 -23.87
CA PHE A 37 2.92 22.87 -23.59
C PHE A 37 2.56 21.88 -24.70
N THR A 38 3.50 21.05 -25.13
CA THR A 38 3.35 20.15 -26.28
C THR A 38 3.45 18.68 -25.88
N THR A 39 2.90 17.78 -26.71
CA THR A 39 3.02 16.33 -26.53
C THR A 39 4.46 15.84 -26.55
N ALA A 40 5.33 16.46 -27.36
CA ALA A 40 6.75 16.14 -27.40
C ALA A 40 7.47 16.46 -26.09
N GLN A 41 7.12 17.58 -25.44
CA GLN A 41 7.63 17.90 -24.10
C GLN A 41 7.12 16.92 -23.04
N ALA A 42 5.86 16.51 -23.13
CA ALA A 42 5.26 15.57 -22.18
C ALA A 42 6.03 14.24 -22.08
N ALA A 43 6.65 13.79 -23.17
CA ALA A 43 7.45 12.56 -23.20
C ALA A 43 8.66 12.59 -22.23
N TYR A 44 9.19 13.77 -21.94
CA TYR A 44 10.39 13.95 -21.09
C TYR A 44 10.07 14.26 -19.62
N ILE A 45 8.79 14.34 -19.23
CA ILE A 45 8.39 14.64 -17.84
C ILE A 45 8.98 13.59 -16.89
N GLN A 46 8.84 12.31 -17.23
CA GLN A 46 9.30 11.22 -16.37
C GLN A 46 10.82 11.22 -16.23
N GLU A 47 11.56 11.51 -17.31
CA GLU A 47 13.03 11.66 -17.25
C GLU A 47 13.46 12.83 -16.35
N PHE A 48 12.74 13.95 -16.39
CA PHE A 48 13.01 15.09 -15.50
C PHE A 48 12.80 14.73 -14.03
N LEU A 49 11.69 14.07 -13.69
CA LEU A 49 11.42 13.65 -12.30
C LEU A 49 12.44 12.63 -11.82
N LEU A 50 12.81 11.69 -12.69
CA LEU A 50 13.86 10.71 -12.43
C LEU A 50 15.22 11.37 -12.16
N TYR A 51 15.60 12.35 -13.00
CA TYR A 51 16.83 13.12 -12.83
C TYR A 51 16.87 13.80 -11.46
N LYS A 52 15.77 14.42 -11.04
CA LYS A 52 15.66 15.06 -9.72
C LYS A 52 15.77 14.06 -8.57
N LEU A 53 15.08 12.92 -8.67
CA LEU A 53 15.18 11.86 -7.66
C LEU A 53 16.60 11.33 -7.52
N ASN A 54 17.30 11.06 -8.62
CA ASN A 54 18.68 10.56 -8.59
C ASN A 54 19.69 11.57 -8.03
N GLN A 55 19.34 12.86 -7.96
CA GLN A 55 20.13 13.89 -7.26
C GLN A 55 19.72 14.07 -5.79
N ASP A 56 18.86 13.19 -5.27
CA ASP A 56 18.25 13.28 -3.94
C ASP A 56 17.51 14.61 -3.70
N GLU A 57 17.00 15.24 -4.78
CA GLU A 57 16.14 16.42 -4.69
C GLU A 57 14.70 16.02 -4.40
N SER A 58 14.03 16.78 -3.52
CA SER A 58 12.62 16.56 -3.20
C SER A 58 11.71 16.96 -4.36
N LEU A 59 10.71 16.13 -4.65
CA LEU A 59 9.67 16.42 -5.65
C LEU A 59 8.41 17.07 -5.05
N ASN A 60 8.33 17.19 -3.72
CA ASN A 60 7.10 17.60 -3.01
C ASN A 60 6.54 18.93 -3.52
N ASP A 61 7.42 19.89 -3.84
CA ASP A 61 7.03 21.23 -4.31
C ASP A 61 6.36 21.22 -5.69
N TYR A 62 6.53 20.14 -6.47
CA TYR A 62 5.87 19.98 -7.76
C TYR A 62 4.48 19.37 -7.65
N PHE A 63 4.11 18.84 -6.48
CA PHE A 63 2.86 18.11 -6.28
C PHE A 63 1.83 18.93 -5.49
N TYR A 64 0.59 18.45 -5.46
CA TYR A 64 -0.48 19.08 -4.69
C TYR A 64 -0.36 18.74 -3.20
N SER A 65 -0.21 19.76 -2.34
CA SER A 65 -0.30 19.58 -0.89
C SER A 65 -1.75 19.32 -0.49
N LEU A 66 -1.99 18.54 0.58
CA LEU A 66 -3.34 18.26 1.05
C LEU A 66 -4.10 19.55 1.41
N GLU A 67 -3.41 20.53 1.99
CA GLU A 67 -3.96 21.85 2.33
C GLU A 67 -4.46 22.62 1.10
N SER A 68 -3.83 22.41 -0.07
CA SER A 68 -4.23 23.09 -1.30
C SER A 68 -5.48 22.48 -1.94
N ILE A 69 -5.73 21.18 -1.72
CA ILE A 69 -6.81 20.45 -2.39
C ILE A 69 -7.98 20.10 -1.47
N MET A 70 -7.75 19.90 -0.16
CA MET A 70 -8.78 19.47 0.79
C MET A 70 -9.48 20.67 1.39
N MET A 71 -10.75 20.81 1.07
CA MET A 71 -11.60 21.89 1.53
C MET A 71 -12.26 21.57 2.86
N SER A 72 -12.76 20.35 3.01
CA SER A 72 -13.40 19.91 4.24
C SER A 72 -13.11 18.45 4.53
N CYS A 73 -13.04 18.13 5.82
CA CYS A 73 -12.82 16.79 6.35
C CYS A 73 -13.66 16.63 7.61
N ASN A 74 -14.52 15.63 7.61
CA ASN A 74 -15.37 15.29 8.73
C ASN A 74 -15.34 13.78 8.98
N TYR A 75 -15.08 13.37 10.21
CA TYR A 75 -15.17 11.97 10.62
C TYR A 75 -16.08 11.87 11.84
N ASN A 76 -17.20 11.15 11.72
CA ASN A 76 -18.21 11.04 12.77
C ASN A 76 -18.70 12.41 13.29
N ASN A 77 -18.97 13.35 12.39
CA ASN A 77 -19.37 14.73 12.74
C ASN A 77 -18.33 15.53 13.54
N MET A 78 -17.08 15.05 13.59
CA MET A 78 -15.95 15.77 14.14
C MET A 78 -15.02 16.25 13.02
N PRO A 79 -14.61 17.53 13.02
CA PRO A 79 -13.70 18.04 12.02
C PRO A 79 -12.35 17.34 12.11
N CYS A 80 -11.82 16.94 10.95
CA CYS A 80 -10.45 16.46 10.82
C CYS A 80 -9.60 17.46 10.03
N THR A 81 -8.30 17.38 10.21
CA THR A 81 -7.33 18.27 9.57
C THR A 81 -6.25 17.47 8.88
N THR A 82 -5.33 18.15 8.19
CA THR A 82 -4.21 17.52 7.49
C THR A 82 -3.30 16.70 8.41
N THR A 83 -3.26 17.00 9.72
CA THR A 83 -2.48 16.23 10.70
C THR A 83 -3.04 14.84 10.99
N ASN A 84 -4.27 14.55 10.55
CA ASN A 84 -4.88 13.22 10.68
C ASN A 84 -4.51 12.28 9.53
N PHE A 85 -3.66 12.74 8.61
CA PHE A 85 -3.20 11.99 7.45
C PHE A 85 -1.69 11.76 7.54
N THR A 86 -1.26 10.55 7.20
CA THR A 86 0.12 10.30 6.75
C THR A 86 0.19 10.47 5.23
N TRP A 87 1.40 10.55 4.67
CA TRP A 87 1.60 10.74 3.24
C TRP A 87 2.78 9.93 2.72
N PHE A 88 2.75 9.72 1.40
CA PHE A 88 3.83 9.11 0.62
C PHE A 88 3.78 9.65 -0.82
N ILE A 89 4.83 9.38 -1.60
CA ILE A 89 4.89 9.77 -3.00
C ILE A 89 4.62 8.54 -3.88
N SER A 90 3.60 8.61 -4.72
CA SER A 90 3.34 7.70 -5.82
C SER A 90 4.05 8.18 -7.09
N SER A 91 4.65 7.25 -7.84
CA SER A 91 5.25 7.55 -9.15
C SER A 91 4.23 7.94 -10.22
N LEU A 92 2.95 7.61 -10.01
CA LEU A 92 1.86 7.95 -10.94
C LEU A 92 1.03 9.14 -10.45
N TYR A 93 0.75 9.23 -9.15
CA TYR A 93 -0.18 10.21 -8.59
C TYR A 93 0.46 11.30 -7.72
N GLY A 94 1.79 11.30 -7.54
CA GLY A 94 2.48 12.32 -6.76
C GLY A 94 2.20 12.16 -5.27
N LEU A 95 1.93 13.26 -4.56
CA LEU A 95 1.63 13.19 -3.13
C LEU A 95 0.27 12.53 -2.87
N CYS A 96 0.32 11.46 -2.09
CA CYS A 96 -0.81 10.66 -1.65
C CYS A 96 -0.94 10.72 -0.14
N TYR A 97 -2.17 10.74 0.36
CA TYR A 97 -2.49 10.92 1.78
C TYR A 97 -3.37 9.79 2.29
N THR A 98 -3.05 9.25 3.46
CA THR A 98 -3.79 8.14 4.07
C THR A 98 -4.41 8.57 5.40
N PHE A 99 -5.73 8.57 5.44
CA PHE A 99 -6.50 8.73 6.67
C PHE A 99 -6.53 7.42 7.46
N ASN A 100 -6.36 7.54 8.79
CA ASN A 100 -6.47 6.42 9.74
C ASN A 100 -5.50 5.25 9.42
N ALA A 101 -4.27 5.56 9.02
CA ALA A 101 -3.17 4.57 9.00
C ALA A 101 -2.72 4.24 10.42
N LEU A 102 -2.19 3.03 10.65
CA LEU A 102 -1.46 2.74 11.88
C LEU A 102 -0.13 3.50 11.85
N LEU A 103 0.14 4.29 12.88
CA LEU A 103 1.37 5.07 13.01
C LEU A 103 2.26 4.50 14.12
N LYS A 104 3.57 4.50 13.91
CA LYS A 104 4.54 4.02 14.91
C LYS A 104 4.51 4.87 16.18
N SER A 105 4.30 6.19 16.04
CA SER A 105 4.25 7.13 17.16
C SER A 105 3.06 6.95 18.11
N THR A 106 1.87 6.61 17.58
CA THR A 106 0.62 6.54 18.35
C THR A 106 0.15 5.12 18.61
N GLY A 107 0.64 4.15 17.83
CA GLY A 107 0.20 2.76 17.88
C GLY A 107 -1.31 2.61 17.70
N GLN A 108 -1.88 1.57 18.31
CA GLN A 108 -3.31 1.28 18.19
C GLN A 108 -4.23 2.35 18.81
N ALA A 109 -3.74 3.15 19.75
CA ALA A 109 -4.52 4.20 20.39
C ALA A 109 -4.86 5.36 19.44
N GLY A 110 -4.07 5.55 18.37
CA GLY A 110 -4.34 6.55 17.33
C GLY A 110 -5.44 6.15 16.36
N LEU A 111 -5.79 4.85 16.31
CA LEU A 111 -6.74 4.33 15.33
C LEU A 111 -8.18 4.73 15.66
N LYS A 112 -8.90 5.15 14.63
CA LYS A 112 -10.33 5.43 14.67
C LYS A 112 -11.10 4.16 14.35
N TYR A 113 -11.88 3.69 15.32
CA TYR A 113 -12.76 2.54 15.19
C TYR A 113 -14.21 2.98 15.18
N ASN A 114 -15.03 2.21 14.47
CA ASN A 114 -16.48 2.32 14.54
C ASN A 114 -17.05 1.02 15.10
N ALA A 115 -17.92 1.14 16.11
CA ALA A 115 -18.57 0.00 16.77
C ALA A 115 -20.11 0.05 16.65
N ASP A 116 -20.66 1.04 15.93
CA ASP A 116 -22.10 1.32 15.94
C ASP A 116 -22.69 1.27 14.52
N ASN A 117 -23.95 0.82 14.46
CA ASN A 117 -24.77 0.66 13.26
C ASN A 117 -25.53 1.96 12.90
N GLY A 118 -25.54 2.96 13.79
CA GLY A 118 -26.37 4.17 13.69
C GLY A 118 -25.72 5.39 13.04
N ALA A 119 -25.12 5.25 11.84
CA ALA A 119 -24.44 6.32 11.07
C ALA A 119 -23.09 6.84 11.62
N ASN A 120 -22.59 6.24 12.70
CA ASN A 120 -21.20 6.40 13.11
C ASN A 120 -20.27 5.65 12.13
N GLY A 121 -19.01 6.07 12.00
CA GLY A 121 -18.01 5.58 11.05
C GLY A 121 -17.96 6.27 9.69
N LEU A 122 -18.67 7.39 9.52
CA LEU A 122 -18.74 8.14 8.27
C LEU A 122 -17.52 9.06 8.12
N LEU A 123 -16.82 8.94 7.00
CA LEU A 123 -15.78 9.87 6.58
C LEU A 123 -16.29 10.68 5.38
N GLU A 124 -16.41 11.99 5.54
CA GLU A 124 -16.80 12.92 4.48
C GLU A 124 -15.64 13.84 4.17
N LEU A 125 -15.31 13.92 2.89
CA LEU A 125 -14.22 14.71 2.37
C LEU A 125 -14.70 15.51 1.17
N SER A 126 -14.27 16.76 1.06
CA SER A 126 -14.48 17.56 -0.15
C SER A 126 -13.17 18.15 -0.63
N PHE A 127 -12.98 18.10 -1.94
CA PHE A 127 -11.75 18.49 -2.60
C PHE A 127 -12.01 19.42 -3.77
N TYR A 128 -11.03 20.27 -4.04
CA TYR A 128 -10.92 21.04 -5.26
C TYR A 128 -9.60 20.67 -5.94
N VAL A 129 -9.67 20.01 -7.09
CA VAL A 129 -8.48 19.37 -7.71
C VAL A 129 -7.58 20.33 -8.48
N HIS A 130 -8.00 21.60 -8.67
CA HIS A 130 -7.31 22.62 -9.47
C HIS A 130 -7.02 22.17 -10.91
N GLN A 131 -8.06 21.77 -11.66
CA GLN A 131 -7.93 21.26 -13.02
C GLN A 131 -7.13 22.22 -13.94
N HIS A 132 -7.29 23.53 -13.79
CA HIS A 132 -6.58 24.55 -14.57
C HIS A 132 -5.05 24.52 -14.38
N GLN A 133 -4.54 23.86 -13.34
CA GLN A 133 -3.11 23.66 -13.08
C GLN A 133 -2.62 22.27 -13.49
N TYR A 134 -3.46 21.45 -14.13
CA TYR A 134 -3.01 20.15 -14.63
C TYR A 134 -2.00 20.32 -15.77
N VAL A 135 -0.96 19.48 -15.76
CA VAL A 135 0.00 19.44 -16.86
C VAL A 135 -0.64 18.75 -18.07
N PRO A 136 -0.73 19.42 -19.24
CA PRO A 136 -1.32 18.81 -20.42
C PRO A 136 -0.61 17.51 -20.85
N TYR A 137 -1.38 16.54 -21.34
CA TYR A 137 -0.90 15.23 -21.84
C TYR A 137 -0.30 14.28 -20.79
N LEU A 138 -0.33 14.62 -19.50
CA LEU A 138 0.15 13.75 -18.43
C LEU A 138 -0.94 12.80 -17.89
N SER A 139 -2.18 13.28 -17.84
CA SER A 139 -3.33 12.57 -17.26
C SER A 139 -4.48 12.52 -18.26
N ASN A 140 -5.19 11.38 -18.32
CA ASN A 140 -6.29 11.15 -19.27
C ASN A 140 -7.68 11.51 -18.71
N GLY A 141 -7.74 12.19 -17.57
CA GLY A 141 -8.96 12.45 -16.82
C GLY A 141 -8.74 13.49 -15.73
N ILE A 142 -9.84 13.87 -15.09
CA ILE A 142 -9.88 14.93 -14.06
C ILE A 142 -10.61 14.38 -12.84
N GLY A 143 -9.97 14.50 -11.69
CA GLY A 143 -10.55 14.02 -10.44
C GLY A 143 -9.50 13.54 -9.46
N MET A 144 -9.86 12.53 -8.68
CA MET A 144 -9.02 11.94 -7.65
C MET A 144 -9.00 10.43 -7.75
N VAL A 145 -8.07 9.81 -7.04
CA VAL A 145 -8.04 8.38 -6.81
C VAL A 145 -8.20 8.09 -5.34
N ALA A 146 -8.94 7.04 -5.00
CA ALA A 146 -9.14 6.60 -3.63
C ALA A 146 -9.01 5.09 -3.48
N LEU A 147 -8.46 4.65 -2.35
CA LEU A 147 -8.30 3.25 -1.99
C LEU A 147 -8.72 3.03 -0.54
N VAL A 148 -9.64 2.10 -0.29
CA VAL A 148 -9.97 1.61 1.05
C VAL A 148 -9.16 0.35 1.31
N HIS A 149 -8.39 0.33 2.41
CA HIS A 149 -7.49 -0.77 2.74
C HIS A 149 -7.33 -0.92 4.26
N ASP A 150 -6.67 -2.00 4.71
CA ASP A 150 -6.39 -2.18 6.15
C ASP A 150 -5.43 -1.11 6.67
N ASN A 151 -5.54 -0.75 7.94
CA ASN A 151 -4.75 0.32 8.55
C ASN A 151 -3.26 -0.03 8.63
N VAL A 152 -2.93 -1.31 8.59
CA VAL A 152 -1.55 -1.84 8.55
C VAL A 152 -1.10 -2.25 7.15
N GLN A 153 -1.92 -2.00 6.12
CA GLN A 153 -1.58 -2.36 4.75
C GLN A 153 -0.95 -1.17 4.01
N MET A 154 0.22 -1.40 3.42
CA MET A 154 0.83 -0.44 2.49
C MET A 154 -0.10 -0.23 1.28
N PRO A 155 -0.52 1.02 0.98
CA PRO A 155 -1.42 1.29 -0.14
C PRO A 155 -0.68 1.17 -1.48
N ILE A 156 -1.10 0.23 -2.33
CA ILE A 156 -0.60 0.06 -3.70
C ILE A 156 -1.61 0.68 -4.66
N ILE A 157 -1.68 2.01 -4.58
CA ILE A 157 -2.75 2.79 -5.22
C ILE A 157 -2.70 2.69 -6.75
N GLU A 158 -1.53 2.42 -7.34
CA GLU A 158 -1.33 2.27 -8.77
C GLU A 158 -2.07 1.06 -9.37
N MET A 159 -2.46 0.09 -8.55
CA MET A 159 -3.06 -1.17 -9.01
C MET A 159 -4.56 -1.30 -8.70
N THR A 160 -5.01 -0.83 -7.54
CA THR A 160 -6.33 -1.19 -6.98
C THR A 160 -7.23 -0.01 -6.66
N ALA A 161 -6.82 1.22 -7.00
CA ALA A 161 -7.59 2.41 -6.66
C ALA A 161 -8.85 2.60 -7.51
N MET A 162 -9.83 3.25 -6.91
CA MET A 162 -11.03 3.72 -7.58
C MET A 162 -10.82 5.13 -8.12
N LEU A 163 -11.27 5.37 -9.35
CA LEU A 163 -11.25 6.69 -9.97
C LEU A 163 -12.50 7.48 -9.56
N LEU A 164 -12.29 8.67 -9.01
CA LEU A 164 -13.33 9.61 -8.58
C LEU A 164 -13.35 10.79 -9.55
N SER A 165 -14.27 10.77 -10.51
CA SER A 165 -14.43 11.88 -11.47
C SER A 165 -14.84 13.19 -10.79
N SER A 166 -14.35 14.31 -11.32
CA SER A 166 -14.78 15.65 -10.89
C SER A 166 -16.22 15.97 -11.27
N GLY A 167 -16.79 16.98 -10.61
CA GLY A 167 -18.20 17.38 -10.73
C GLY A 167 -19.18 16.42 -10.08
N LYS A 168 -18.71 15.57 -9.16
CA LYS A 168 -19.52 14.54 -8.52
C LYS A 168 -19.22 14.37 -7.04
N HIS A 169 -20.27 13.96 -6.34
CA HIS A 169 -20.20 13.40 -5.00
C HIS A 169 -20.22 11.88 -5.13
N HIS A 170 -19.19 11.23 -4.61
CA HIS A 170 -18.99 9.77 -4.64
C HIS A 170 -19.24 9.18 -3.27
N LYS A 171 -19.99 8.08 -3.22
CA LYS A 171 -20.18 7.29 -2.01
C LYS A 171 -19.52 5.93 -2.19
N LEU A 172 -18.54 5.64 -1.35
CA LEU A 172 -17.86 4.36 -1.24
C LEU A 172 -18.41 3.60 -0.03
N GLY A 173 -19.32 2.67 -0.30
CA GLY A 173 -19.80 1.70 0.67
C GLY A 173 -18.83 0.52 0.73
N TYR A 174 -18.37 0.12 1.91
CA TYR A 174 -17.44 -1.02 2.02
C TYR A 174 -17.87 -2.08 3.03
N ALA A 175 -17.43 -3.31 2.79
CA ALA A 175 -17.53 -4.45 3.70
C ALA A 175 -16.14 -5.06 3.91
N LYS A 176 -15.82 -5.43 5.16
CA LYS A 176 -14.54 -6.03 5.54
C LYS A 176 -14.66 -7.56 5.59
N LYS A 177 -13.73 -8.23 4.91
CA LYS A 177 -13.52 -9.67 4.98
C LYS A 177 -12.11 -9.95 5.50
N THR A 178 -11.97 -10.82 6.48
CA THR A 178 -10.67 -11.20 7.06
C THR A 178 -10.40 -12.66 6.78
N ASN A 179 -9.22 -12.97 6.26
CA ASN A 179 -8.77 -14.33 6.01
C ASN A 179 -7.65 -14.68 6.99
N LEU A 180 -7.79 -15.82 7.67
CA LEU A 180 -6.83 -16.35 8.64
C LEU A 180 -6.36 -17.72 8.15
N PHE A 181 -5.10 -17.79 7.74
CA PHE A 181 -4.46 -19.02 7.32
C PHE A 181 -3.68 -19.65 8.48
N LEU A 182 -3.66 -20.98 8.49
CA LEU A 182 -2.80 -21.72 9.40
C LEU A 182 -1.36 -21.66 8.88
N PRO A 183 -0.37 -21.33 9.73
CA PRO A 183 1.03 -21.31 9.33
C PRO A 183 1.55 -22.71 8.98
N ALA A 184 2.79 -22.78 8.52
CA ALA A 184 3.47 -24.05 8.24
C ALA A 184 3.30 -25.03 9.42
N PRO A 185 2.93 -26.29 9.17
CA PRO A 185 3.00 -27.02 7.91
C PRO A 185 1.76 -26.93 6.99
N TYR A 186 0.72 -26.15 7.32
CA TYR A 186 -0.53 -26.13 6.56
C TYR A 186 -0.47 -25.23 5.33
N THR A 187 -0.30 -23.92 5.54
CA THR A 187 -0.11 -22.94 4.47
C THR A 187 1.28 -22.32 4.63
N PRO A 188 2.07 -22.22 3.55
CA PRO A 188 3.29 -21.42 3.57
C PRO A 188 2.89 -19.95 3.62
N CYS A 189 2.70 -19.43 4.83
CA CYS A 189 2.40 -18.03 5.07
C CYS A 189 3.40 -17.40 6.03
N ASN A 190 3.54 -16.09 5.94
CA ASN A 190 4.47 -15.27 6.71
C ASN A 190 3.73 -14.09 7.36
N HIS A 191 4.31 -13.56 8.43
CA HIS A 191 3.86 -12.38 9.17
C HIS A 191 5.03 -11.43 9.50
N LYS A 192 6.26 -11.82 9.17
CA LYS A 192 7.48 -11.10 9.49
C LYS A 192 7.82 -10.14 8.36
N VAL A 193 7.84 -8.84 8.68
CA VAL A 193 8.38 -7.79 7.80
C VAL A 193 9.90 -7.96 7.73
N ASP A 194 10.45 -8.15 6.53
CA ASP A 194 11.90 -8.19 6.32
C ASP A 194 12.52 -6.77 6.26
N LEU A 195 13.85 -6.69 6.27
CA LEU A 195 14.57 -5.42 6.25
C LEU A 195 14.37 -4.63 4.94
N GLY A 196 14.18 -5.31 3.81
CA GLY A 196 13.93 -4.67 2.51
C GLY A 196 12.55 -4.01 2.47
N MET A 197 11.53 -4.70 2.97
CA MET A 197 10.20 -4.14 3.19
C MET A 197 10.23 -3.00 4.19
N GLN A 198 10.93 -3.15 5.31
CA GLN A 198 11.04 -2.09 6.31
C GLN A 198 11.71 -0.83 5.73
N ALA A 199 12.75 -0.99 4.92
CA ALA A 199 13.41 0.11 4.22
C ALA A 199 12.44 0.85 3.28
N MET A 200 11.58 0.12 2.57
CA MET A 200 10.52 0.69 1.73
C MET A 200 9.44 1.40 2.56
N PHE A 201 8.99 0.79 3.65
CA PHE A 201 7.94 1.34 4.53
C PHE A 201 8.39 2.61 5.24
N ASN A 202 9.68 2.75 5.55
CA ASN A 202 10.22 3.96 6.17
C ASN A 202 10.10 5.21 5.29
N GLN A 203 9.77 5.08 4.00
CA GLN A 203 9.47 6.21 3.13
C GLN A 203 8.04 6.76 3.30
N TYR A 204 7.18 6.03 4.03
CA TYR A 204 5.82 6.43 4.37
C TYR A 204 5.85 7.09 5.75
N ASN A 205 5.44 8.35 5.83
CA ASN A 205 5.67 9.20 7.01
C ASN A 205 5.06 8.59 8.29
N ASP A 206 5.90 7.96 9.12
CA ASP A 206 5.54 7.32 10.40
C ASP A 206 4.56 6.12 10.32
N ALA A 207 4.24 5.62 9.12
CA ALA A 207 3.32 4.50 8.96
C ALA A 207 3.94 3.16 9.42
N ASP A 208 3.16 2.35 10.14
CA ASP A 208 3.56 1.02 10.61
C ASP A 208 2.80 -0.07 9.83
N TYR A 209 3.43 -0.55 8.76
CA TYR A 209 2.83 -1.55 7.89
C TYR A 209 3.25 -2.97 8.26
N ALA A 210 2.30 -3.89 8.13
CA ALA A 210 2.51 -5.31 8.32
C ALA A 210 3.09 -5.97 7.06
N TYR A 211 3.50 -7.23 7.22
CA TYR A 211 3.96 -8.04 6.11
C TYR A 211 2.86 -8.18 5.05
N ALA A 212 3.26 -8.02 3.79
CA ALA A 212 2.42 -8.30 2.64
C ALA A 212 3.27 -8.88 1.49
N GLN A 213 2.73 -9.85 0.77
CA GLN A 213 3.45 -10.56 -0.29
C GLN A 213 3.87 -9.61 -1.41
N LEU A 214 2.98 -8.71 -1.82
CA LEU A 214 3.24 -7.84 -2.97
C LEU A 214 4.35 -6.79 -2.69
N PRO A 215 4.39 -6.09 -1.54
CA PRO A 215 5.55 -5.28 -1.17
C PRO A 215 6.84 -6.10 -0.98
N CYS A 216 6.76 -7.35 -0.50
CA CYS A 216 7.93 -8.25 -0.45
C CYS A 216 8.52 -8.48 -1.85
N TYR A 217 7.65 -8.76 -2.84
CA TYR A 217 8.06 -8.88 -4.24
C TYR A 217 8.68 -7.60 -4.77
N PHE A 218 8.11 -6.42 -4.46
CA PHE A 218 8.70 -5.15 -4.87
C PHE A 218 10.09 -4.95 -4.28
N ALA A 219 10.29 -5.25 -2.99
CA ALA A 219 11.59 -5.11 -2.33
C ALA A 219 12.65 -6.04 -2.93
N CYS A 220 12.33 -7.33 -3.09
CA CYS A 220 13.30 -8.30 -3.59
C CYS A 220 13.61 -8.14 -5.09
N MET A 221 12.62 -7.83 -5.92
CA MET A 221 12.83 -7.55 -7.34
C MET A 221 13.71 -6.31 -7.54
N GLN A 222 13.54 -5.30 -6.71
CA GLN A 222 14.35 -4.09 -6.77
C GLN A 222 15.82 -4.38 -6.37
N ALA A 223 16.03 -5.19 -5.33
CA ALA A 223 17.37 -5.64 -4.93
C ALA A 223 18.07 -6.44 -6.04
N TYR A 224 17.35 -7.32 -6.74
CA TYR A 224 17.90 -8.05 -7.88
C TYR A 224 18.20 -7.13 -9.07
N THR A 225 17.29 -6.20 -9.37
CA THR A 225 17.48 -5.20 -10.44
C THR A 225 18.76 -4.42 -10.22
N TYR A 226 19.02 -3.97 -8.99
CA TYR A 226 20.26 -3.32 -8.63
C TYR A 226 21.49 -4.24 -8.80
N LYS A 227 21.42 -5.50 -8.37
CA LYS A 227 22.55 -6.43 -8.54
C LYS A 227 22.92 -6.61 -10.02
N LYS A 228 21.93 -6.69 -10.90
CA LYS A 228 22.13 -6.95 -12.33
C LYS A 228 22.52 -5.69 -13.10
N CYS A 229 21.86 -4.57 -12.82
CA CYS A 229 21.92 -3.35 -13.63
C CYS A 229 22.70 -2.21 -12.99
N GLY A 230 23.02 -2.28 -11.69
CA GLY A 230 23.63 -1.19 -10.93
C GLY A 230 22.67 -0.05 -10.55
N CYS A 231 21.39 -0.17 -10.89
CA CYS A 231 20.34 0.83 -10.65
C CYS A 231 18.99 0.14 -10.39
N GLY A 232 18.04 0.87 -9.82
CA GLY A 232 16.69 0.39 -9.49
C GLY A 232 15.66 0.61 -10.60
N ASN A 233 14.51 -0.06 -10.54
CA ASN A 233 13.44 0.12 -11.53
C ASN A 233 12.87 1.56 -11.47
N PRO A 234 12.80 2.31 -12.59
CA PRO A 234 12.39 3.72 -12.60
C PRO A 234 10.93 3.97 -12.20
N TYR A 235 10.06 2.96 -12.24
CA TYR A 235 8.67 3.07 -11.80
C TYR A 235 8.50 2.77 -10.29
N ARG A 236 9.58 2.47 -9.55
CA ARG A 236 9.53 2.07 -8.14
C ARG A 236 10.24 3.07 -7.24
N TRP A 237 9.71 4.29 -7.16
CA TRP A 237 10.32 5.38 -6.37
C TRP A 237 10.40 5.02 -4.88
N SER A 238 9.37 4.37 -4.34
CA SER A 238 9.35 3.90 -2.95
C SER A 238 10.39 2.81 -2.64
N GLY A 239 11.00 2.23 -3.67
CA GLY A 239 12.02 1.16 -3.57
C GLY A 239 13.46 1.66 -3.73
N ARG A 240 13.72 2.97 -3.60
CA ARG A 240 15.10 3.50 -3.71
C ARG A 240 16.01 3.09 -2.55
N THR A 241 15.45 2.71 -1.42
CA THR A 241 16.22 2.13 -0.30
C THR A 241 16.05 0.62 -0.33
N ILE A 242 17.13 -0.10 -0.65
CA ILE A 242 17.11 -1.57 -0.77
C ILE A 242 18.01 -2.22 0.27
N VAL A 243 17.80 -3.52 0.49
CA VAL A 243 18.67 -4.38 1.27
C VAL A 243 19.03 -5.58 0.42
N LEU A 244 20.32 -5.83 0.22
CA LEU A 244 20.78 -6.99 -0.55
C LEU A 244 20.76 -8.26 0.31
N PRO A 245 20.55 -9.45 -0.28
CA PRO A 245 20.64 -10.70 0.46
C PRO A 245 21.99 -10.83 1.19
N ASN A 246 21.94 -11.33 2.43
CA ASN A 246 23.11 -11.47 3.32
C ASN A 246 23.76 -10.14 3.76
N THR A 247 23.13 -9.00 3.47
CA THR A 247 23.52 -7.70 4.01
C THR A 247 22.41 -7.23 4.96
N ASN A 248 22.78 -6.68 6.11
CA ASN A 248 21.83 -6.15 7.09
C ASN A 248 21.79 -4.61 7.06
N THR A 249 22.27 -4.01 5.97
CA THR A 249 22.45 -2.57 5.84
C THR A 249 21.62 -2.04 4.66
N PRO A 250 20.68 -1.11 4.91
CA PRO A 250 19.97 -0.44 3.82
C PRO A 250 20.94 0.46 3.04
N ILE A 251 20.83 0.43 1.72
CA ILE A 251 21.55 1.32 0.81
C ILE A 251 20.57 2.11 -0.05
N ASN A 252 20.86 3.39 -0.28
CA ASN A 252 20.12 4.20 -1.24
C ASN A 252 20.69 3.97 -2.64
N ILE A 253 19.83 3.72 -3.61
CA ILE A 253 20.21 3.47 -5.00
C ILE A 253 19.62 4.50 -5.95
N GLU A 254 20.35 4.75 -7.03
CA GLU A 254 19.84 5.49 -8.17
C GLU A 254 18.86 4.61 -8.97
N LEU A 255 17.88 5.25 -9.59
CA LEU A 255 16.93 4.62 -10.49
C LEU A 255 17.50 4.62 -11.92
N CYS A 256 17.28 3.53 -12.65
CA CYS A 256 17.72 3.39 -14.04
C CYS A 256 17.02 4.39 -14.95
N ASP A 257 17.73 4.87 -15.97
CA ASP A 257 17.12 5.59 -17.09
C ASP A 257 16.03 4.73 -17.77
N PHE A 258 14.92 5.33 -18.20
CA PHE A 258 13.89 4.66 -19.00
C PHE A 258 14.44 4.12 -20.32
N ALA A 259 15.48 4.75 -20.88
CA ALA A 259 16.16 4.27 -22.08
C ALA A 259 17.00 3.00 -21.83
N ASN A 260 17.32 2.66 -20.58
CA ASN A 260 18.12 1.48 -20.27
C ASN A 260 17.23 0.23 -20.21
N PRO A 261 17.34 -0.72 -21.16
CA PRO A 261 16.49 -1.91 -21.18
C PRO A 261 16.77 -2.89 -20.03
N CYS A 262 17.88 -2.73 -19.29
CA CYS A 262 18.35 -3.70 -18.31
C CYS A 262 17.32 -4.00 -17.22
N TYR A 263 16.61 -2.97 -16.70
CA TYR A 263 15.62 -3.21 -15.64
C TYR A 263 14.49 -4.13 -16.10
N GLY A 264 14.08 -4.06 -17.37
CA GLY A 264 13.10 -4.96 -17.98
C GLY A 264 13.63 -6.38 -18.10
N VAL A 265 14.90 -6.54 -18.51
CA VAL A 265 15.57 -7.85 -18.58
C VAL A 265 15.80 -8.44 -17.18
N ALA A 266 16.02 -7.61 -16.15
CA ALA A 266 16.13 -8.07 -14.77
C ALA A 266 14.79 -8.60 -14.26
N ALA A 267 13.69 -7.88 -14.55
CA ALA A 267 12.34 -8.28 -14.17
C ALA A 267 11.92 -9.62 -14.82
N THR A 268 12.24 -9.84 -16.10
CA THR A 268 11.92 -11.10 -16.76
C THR A 268 12.78 -12.25 -16.27
N GLU A 269 14.06 -12.02 -15.98
CA GLU A 269 14.97 -13.06 -15.51
C GLU A 269 14.63 -13.57 -14.11
N ILE A 270 14.32 -12.68 -13.15
CA ILE A 270 13.94 -13.10 -11.79
C ILE A 270 12.66 -13.93 -11.77
N MET A 271 11.69 -13.60 -12.65
CA MET A 271 10.44 -14.36 -12.76
C MET A 271 10.62 -15.74 -13.39
N ASN A 272 11.61 -15.90 -14.28
CA ASN A 272 11.82 -17.16 -15.01
C ASN A 272 12.90 -18.06 -14.41
N THR A 273 13.71 -17.56 -13.48
CA THR A 273 14.87 -18.28 -12.95
C THR A 273 14.67 -18.61 -11.47
N GLN A 274 14.31 -19.87 -11.19
CA GLN A 274 13.99 -20.32 -9.83
C GLN A 274 15.13 -20.08 -8.83
N SER A 275 16.39 -20.26 -9.23
CA SER A 275 17.55 -20.06 -8.34
C SER A 275 17.74 -18.60 -7.92
N ILE A 276 17.40 -17.65 -8.80
CA ILE A 276 17.42 -16.22 -8.46
C ILE A 276 16.27 -15.93 -7.52
N TRP A 277 15.07 -16.42 -7.83
CA TRP A 277 13.91 -16.26 -6.96
C TRP A 277 14.15 -16.77 -5.54
N THR A 278 14.70 -17.98 -5.39
CA THR A 278 15.01 -18.56 -4.07
C THR A 278 16.13 -17.82 -3.35
N THR A 279 17.01 -17.10 -4.05
CA THR A 279 18.09 -16.33 -3.45
C THR A 279 17.62 -14.94 -2.97
N TYR A 280 16.78 -14.27 -3.76
CA TYR A 280 16.37 -12.88 -3.49
C TYR A 280 15.02 -12.77 -2.79
N CYS A 281 14.09 -13.68 -3.05
CA CYS A 281 12.72 -13.67 -2.54
C CYS A 281 12.35 -14.95 -1.75
N PRO A 282 13.22 -15.53 -0.89
CA PRO A 282 12.96 -16.81 -0.24
C PRO A 282 11.72 -16.80 0.67
N ASP A 283 11.49 -15.68 1.36
CA ASP A 283 10.47 -15.55 2.41
C ASP A 283 9.20 -14.81 1.96
N CYS A 284 9.08 -14.51 0.65
CA CYS A 284 7.92 -13.81 0.07
C CYS A 284 6.71 -14.74 -0.14
N THR A 285 6.22 -15.35 0.93
CA THR A 285 5.02 -16.19 0.93
C THR A 285 3.74 -15.39 1.21
N LEU A 286 2.56 -16.03 1.25
CA LEU A 286 1.31 -15.32 1.53
C LEU A 286 1.28 -14.78 2.95
N GLU A 287 0.47 -13.78 3.22
CA GLU A 287 0.23 -13.27 4.58
C GLU A 287 -0.60 -14.28 5.38
N CYS A 288 -0.22 -14.59 6.61
CA CYS A 288 -1.04 -15.49 7.46
C CYS A 288 -2.38 -14.86 7.86
N THR A 289 -2.44 -13.53 7.88
CA THR A 289 -3.66 -12.78 8.16
C THR A 289 -3.69 -11.61 7.20
N TYR A 290 -4.76 -11.52 6.41
CA TYR A 290 -5.00 -10.34 5.58
C TYR A 290 -6.48 -9.98 5.58
N SER A 291 -6.73 -8.69 5.41
CA SER A 291 -8.07 -8.14 5.27
C SER A 291 -8.29 -7.69 3.84
N GLU A 292 -9.43 -8.07 3.27
CA GLU A 292 -9.93 -7.58 2.00
C GLU A 292 -11.11 -6.64 2.24
N PHE A 293 -11.18 -5.57 1.44
CA PHE A 293 -12.27 -4.60 1.48
C PHE A 293 -13.03 -4.65 0.17
N ILE A 294 -14.26 -5.13 0.23
CA ILE A 294 -15.17 -5.11 -0.92
C ILE A 294 -15.84 -3.75 -0.93
N VAL A 295 -15.54 -2.95 -1.95
CA VAL A 295 -16.03 -1.56 -2.06
C VAL A 295 -17.01 -1.45 -3.21
N LYS A 296 -18.16 -0.86 -2.95
CA LYS A 296 -19.17 -0.45 -3.93
C LYS A 296 -19.15 1.07 -4.06
N SER A 297 -19.10 1.55 -5.29
CA SER A 297 -19.08 2.98 -5.59
C SER A 297 -20.36 3.41 -6.27
N THR A 298 -20.94 4.51 -5.80
CA THR A 298 -22.02 5.23 -6.47
C THR A 298 -21.69 6.72 -6.53
N SER A 299 -22.30 7.46 -7.46
CA SER A 299 -22.05 8.89 -7.59
C SER A 299 -23.27 9.68 -8.04
N VAL A 300 -23.31 10.95 -7.67
CA VAL A 300 -24.31 11.94 -8.06
C VAL A 300 -23.62 13.26 -8.40
N LEU A 301 -24.30 14.14 -9.16
CA LEU A 301 -23.76 15.45 -9.52
C LEU A 301 -23.52 16.33 -8.28
N ALA A 302 -22.40 17.04 -8.26
CA ALA A 302 -22.01 17.97 -7.22
C ALA A 302 -21.07 19.05 -7.79
N PRO A 303 -20.90 20.21 -7.13
CA PRO A 303 -21.56 20.64 -5.90
C PRO A 303 -22.96 21.24 -6.16
N PRO A 304 -23.88 21.19 -5.19
CA PRO A 304 -25.11 21.97 -5.20
C PRO A 304 -24.80 23.48 -5.16
N SER A 305 -25.70 24.29 -5.73
CA SER A 305 -25.50 25.73 -5.92
C SER A 305 -25.20 26.51 -4.63
N PHE A 306 -25.74 26.07 -3.49
CA PHE A 306 -25.54 26.76 -2.20
C PHE A 306 -24.10 26.62 -1.65
N MET A 307 -23.32 25.63 -2.11
CA MET A 307 -21.92 25.48 -1.68
C MET A 307 -20.93 26.28 -2.55
N ILE A 308 -21.38 26.84 -3.68
CA ILE A 308 -20.47 27.48 -4.63
C ILE A 308 -19.68 28.64 -4.00
N ASP A 309 -20.31 29.43 -3.15
CA ASP A 309 -19.66 30.57 -2.49
C ASP A 309 -18.61 30.13 -1.46
N ASP A 310 -18.88 29.07 -0.69
CA ASP A 310 -17.91 28.49 0.25
C ASP A 310 -16.69 27.92 -0.50
N ILE A 311 -16.95 27.23 -1.61
CA ILE A 311 -15.89 26.68 -2.47
C ILE A 311 -15.06 27.82 -3.07
N LYS A 312 -15.71 28.89 -3.53
CA LYS A 312 -15.03 30.08 -4.06
C LYS A 312 -14.10 30.68 -3.00
N GLN A 313 -14.57 30.85 -1.77
CA GLN A 313 -13.75 31.37 -0.67
C GLN A 313 -12.53 30.48 -0.40
N PHE A 314 -12.71 29.16 -0.40
CA PHE A 314 -11.58 28.22 -0.25
C PHE A 314 -10.55 28.40 -1.37
N VAL A 315 -11.00 28.44 -2.64
CA VAL A 315 -10.10 28.56 -3.80
C VAL A 315 -9.35 29.90 -3.79
N GLU A 316 -10.03 31.01 -3.47
CA GLU A 316 -9.42 32.34 -3.37
C GLU A 316 -8.45 32.48 -2.20
N SER A 317 -8.64 31.69 -1.13
CA SER A 317 -7.71 31.63 0.01
C SER A 317 -6.48 30.74 -0.23
N SER A 318 -6.53 29.90 -1.27
CA SER A 318 -5.45 28.96 -1.59
C SER A 318 -4.22 29.66 -2.17
N GLN A 319 -3.04 29.09 -1.95
CA GLN A 319 -1.78 29.56 -2.55
C GLN A 319 -1.60 29.12 -4.02
N VAL A 320 -2.64 28.58 -4.64
CA VAL A 320 -2.63 28.12 -6.03
C VAL A 320 -3.10 29.25 -6.95
N PRO A 321 -2.39 29.56 -8.06
CA PRO A 321 -2.82 30.63 -8.96
C PRO A 321 -4.22 30.38 -9.52
N LEU A 322 -5.07 31.41 -9.52
CA LEU A 322 -6.42 31.34 -10.04
C LEU A 322 -6.45 31.17 -11.57
N PRO A 323 -7.51 30.57 -12.13
CA PRO A 323 -7.77 30.57 -13.57
C PRO A 323 -7.84 32.01 -14.12
N LYS A 324 -7.42 32.21 -15.38
CA LYS A 324 -7.39 33.55 -16.01
C LYS A 324 -8.75 34.24 -16.04
N ASP A 325 -9.81 33.46 -16.29
CA ASP A 325 -11.19 33.97 -16.44
C ASP A 325 -12.04 33.79 -15.17
N TRP A 326 -11.41 33.56 -14.00
CA TRP A 326 -12.07 33.25 -12.73
C TRP A 326 -13.23 34.20 -12.39
N ASN A 327 -13.02 35.52 -12.54
CA ASN A 327 -14.03 36.52 -12.20
C ASN A 327 -15.35 36.36 -12.97
N THR A 328 -15.31 35.73 -14.15
CA THR A 328 -16.48 35.52 -15.01
C THR A 328 -16.96 34.07 -15.05
N SER A 329 -16.08 33.08 -14.84
CA SER A 329 -16.37 31.66 -15.05
C SER A 329 -16.13 30.76 -13.82
N TYR A 330 -15.97 31.33 -12.62
CA TYR A 330 -15.69 30.54 -11.40
C TYR A 330 -16.71 29.41 -11.16
N VAL A 331 -18.00 29.63 -11.46
CA VAL A 331 -19.05 28.60 -11.24
C VAL A 331 -18.78 27.34 -12.06
N SER A 332 -18.50 27.48 -13.36
CA SER A 332 -18.21 26.33 -14.23
C SER A 332 -16.90 25.66 -13.85
N GLU A 333 -15.89 26.44 -13.46
CA GLU A 333 -14.60 25.91 -13.03
C GLU A 333 -14.70 25.12 -11.72
N ILE A 334 -15.54 25.59 -10.80
CA ILE A 334 -15.87 24.88 -9.55
C ILE A 334 -16.57 23.58 -9.86
N GLN A 335 -17.58 23.61 -10.73
CA GLN A 335 -18.31 22.40 -11.13
C GLN A 335 -17.40 21.38 -11.82
N SER A 336 -16.39 21.81 -12.58
CA SER A 336 -15.46 20.89 -13.26
C SER A 336 -14.30 20.40 -12.38
N SER A 337 -14.00 21.08 -11.27
CA SER A 337 -12.86 20.75 -10.39
C SER A 337 -13.23 20.21 -9.01
N PHE A 338 -14.49 20.29 -8.61
CA PHE A 338 -14.93 19.81 -7.30
C PHE A 338 -15.09 18.28 -7.28
N VAL A 339 -14.63 17.63 -6.21
CA VAL A 339 -14.85 16.21 -5.93
C VAL A 339 -15.27 16.07 -4.48
N SER A 340 -16.38 15.40 -4.21
CA SER A 340 -16.77 15.04 -2.85
C SER A 340 -16.74 13.53 -2.69
N LEU A 341 -16.30 13.05 -1.53
CA LEU A 341 -16.12 11.64 -1.20
C LEU A 341 -16.72 11.35 0.17
N GLU A 342 -17.68 10.45 0.19
CA GLU A 342 -18.24 9.83 1.40
C GLU A 342 -17.74 8.38 1.46
N VAL A 343 -17.13 7.98 2.58
CA VAL A 343 -16.74 6.59 2.82
C VAL A 343 -17.49 6.08 4.03
N ALA A 344 -18.29 5.04 3.84
CA ALA A 344 -19.19 4.50 4.84
C ALA A 344 -19.19 2.97 4.83
N TYR A 345 -19.44 2.37 5.99
CA TYR A 345 -19.68 0.92 6.07
C TYR A 345 -21.03 0.59 5.43
N GLU A 346 -21.07 -0.39 4.52
CA GLU A 346 -22.34 -0.90 4.01
C GLU A 346 -23.02 -1.77 5.07
N THR A 347 -22.22 -2.58 5.78
CA THR A 347 -22.67 -3.36 6.93
C THR A 347 -21.54 -3.42 7.96
N THR A 348 -21.89 -3.49 9.25
CA THR A 348 -20.91 -3.72 10.34
C THR A 348 -20.55 -5.19 10.51
N ARG A 349 -21.21 -6.09 9.75
CA ARG A 349 -20.89 -7.51 9.76
C ARG A 349 -19.54 -7.71 9.10
N THR A 350 -18.59 -8.26 9.85
CA THR A 350 -17.31 -8.68 9.33
C THR A 350 -17.35 -10.17 9.04
N GLU A 351 -16.99 -10.55 7.81
CA GLU A 351 -16.82 -11.95 7.47
C GLU A 351 -15.41 -12.41 7.83
N VAL A 352 -15.29 -13.55 8.51
CA VAL A 352 -13.99 -14.13 8.89
C VAL A 352 -13.91 -15.54 8.32
N TYR A 353 -12.93 -15.75 7.43
CA TYR A 353 -12.60 -17.05 6.87
C TYR A 353 -11.37 -17.59 7.59
N SER A 354 -11.57 -18.57 8.46
CA SER A 354 -10.47 -19.20 9.20
C SER A 354 -10.22 -20.60 8.68
N GLN A 355 -8.97 -20.89 8.33
CA GLN A 355 -8.52 -22.27 8.21
C GLN A 355 -8.50 -22.91 9.59
N GLN A 356 -8.99 -24.15 9.67
CA GLN A 356 -8.98 -24.98 10.85
C GLN A 356 -8.40 -26.34 10.47
N PRO A 357 -7.60 -26.98 11.34
CA PRO A 357 -7.02 -28.28 11.02
C PRO A 357 -8.15 -29.31 10.91
N THR A 358 -8.10 -30.17 9.88
CA THR A 358 -9.09 -31.25 9.69
C THR A 358 -9.14 -32.21 10.88
N MET A 359 -8.00 -32.39 11.55
CA MET A 359 -7.87 -33.22 12.74
C MET A 359 -7.11 -32.46 13.82
N SER A 360 -7.69 -32.36 15.00
CA SER A 360 -6.99 -31.88 16.18
C SER A 360 -6.01 -32.94 16.70
N PRO A 361 -5.01 -32.57 17.53
CA PRO A 361 -4.14 -33.54 18.18
C PRO A 361 -4.91 -34.58 19.01
N VAL A 362 -6.06 -34.18 19.58
CA VAL A 362 -6.93 -35.07 20.34
C VAL A 362 -7.59 -36.10 19.43
N ASP A 363 -8.04 -35.68 18.24
CA ASP A 363 -8.63 -36.58 17.25
C ASP A 363 -7.60 -37.61 16.75
N VAL A 364 -6.34 -37.21 16.60
CA VAL A 364 -5.26 -38.13 16.22
C VAL A 364 -5.07 -39.20 17.29
N ILE A 365 -4.96 -38.81 18.56
CA ILE A 365 -4.80 -39.77 19.67
C ILE A 365 -6.03 -40.67 19.80
N SER A 366 -7.23 -40.09 19.68
CA SER A 366 -8.50 -40.82 19.72
C SER A 366 -8.60 -41.85 18.60
N ASN A 367 -8.24 -41.47 17.37
CA ASN A 367 -8.26 -42.39 16.23
C ASN A 367 -7.22 -43.50 16.34
N VAL A 368 -6.00 -43.19 16.79
CA VAL A 368 -4.97 -44.21 17.04
C VAL A 368 -5.42 -45.16 18.14
N GLY A 369 -5.92 -44.64 19.26
CA GLY A 369 -6.45 -45.43 20.38
C GLY A 369 -7.65 -46.29 19.98
N GLY A 370 -8.57 -45.74 19.20
CA GLY A 370 -9.74 -46.43 18.68
C GLY A 370 -9.37 -47.58 17.73
N GLN A 371 -8.46 -47.33 16.77
CA GLN A 371 -8.02 -48.38 15.84
C GLN A 371 -7.18 -49.45 16.54
N THR A 372 -6.25 -49.08 17.41
CA THR A 372 -5.43 -50.06 18.17
C THR A 372 -6.26 -50.89 19.14
N GLY A 373 -7.24 -50.26 19.82
CA GLY A 373 -8.21 -50.94 20.67
C GLY A 373 -9.13 -51.87 19.88
N LEU A 374 -9.55 -51.48 18.66
CA LEU A 374 -10.42 -52.31 17.82
C LEU A 374 -9.70 -53.53 17.23
N TRP A 375 -8.50 -53.34 16.67
CA TRP A 375 -7.80 -54.39 15.93
C TRP A 375 -6.97 -55.32 16.82
N ILE A 376 -6.30 -54.75 17.84
CA ILE A 376 -5.35 -55.50 18.68
C ILE A 376 -5.89 -55.69 20.10
N GLY A 377 -6.90 -54.91 20.52
CA GLY A 377 -7.41 -54.94 21.89
C GLY A 377 -6.45 -54.33 22.91
N ILE A 378 -5.43 -53.61 22.45
CA ILE A 378 -4.39 -53.02 23.31
C ILE A 378 -4.82 -51.61 23.69
N SER A 379 -4.66 -51.30 24.98
CA SER A 379 -4.86 -49.96 25.53
C SER A 379 -3.55 -49.35 26.02
N PHE A 380 -3.59 -48.07 26.41
CA PHE A 380 -2.46 -47.43 27.07
C PHE A 380 -2.01 -48.18 28.34
N LEU A 381 -2.95 -48.72 29.12
CA LEU A 381 -2.64 -49.52 30.30
C LEU A 381 -1.91 -50.81 29.94
N SER A 382 -2.33 -51.47 28.85
CA SER A 382 -1.67 -52.68 28.35
C SER A 382 -0.22 -52.41 27.91
N LEU A 383 0.06 -51.24 27.33
CA LEU A 383 1.42 -50.82 27.00
C LEU A 383 2.27 -50.55 28.26
N MET A 384 1.69 -49.93 29.29
CA MET A 384 2.38 -49.72 30.58
C MET A 384 2.69 -51.03 31.29
N GLU A 385 1.79 -52.01 31.24
CA GLU A 385 2.03 -53.34 31.80
C GLU A 385 3.18 -54.06 31.09
N LEU A 386 3.23 -53.98 29.76
CA LEU A 386 4.33 -54.55 28.97
C LEU A 386 5.67 -53.87 29.29
N ALA A 387 5.67 -52.54 29.46
CA ALA A 387 6.85 -51.79 29.89
C ALA A 387 7.33 -52.18 31.30
N GLU A 388 6.40 -52.36 32.25
CA GLU A 388 6.72 -52.83 33.60
C GLU A 388 7.33 -54.24 33.56
N MET A 389 6.76 -55.15 32.76
CA MET A 389 7.30 -56.49 32.58
C MET A 389 8.73 -56.46 32.04
N ILE A 390 9.00 -55.67 30.99
CA ILE A 390 10.35 -55.51 30.42
C ILE A 390 11.31 -54.95 31.47
N TYR A 391 10.90 -53.93 32.22
CA TYR A 391 11.71 -53.34 33.30
C TYR A 391 12.06 -54.38 34.38
N ARG A 392 11.08 -55.17 34.84
CA ARG A 392 11.31 -56.24 35.81
C ARG A 392 12.27 -57.30 35.29
N LEU A 393 12.16 -57.68 34.01
CA LEU A 393 13.05 -58.64 33.37
C LEU A 393 14.49 -58.11 33.30
N LEU A 394 14.70 -56.87 32.84
CA LEU A 394 16.01 -56.24 32.77
C LEU A 394 16.65 -56.09 34.16
N ARG A 395 15.87 -55.66 35.17
CA ARG A 395 16.32 -55.60 36.57
C ARG A 395 16.75 -56.97 37.08
N SER A 396 16.00 -58.02 36.77
CA SER A 396 16.35 -59.39 37.18
C SER A 396 17.63 -59.91 36.52
N GLN A 397 17.83 -59.60 35.23
CA GLN A 397 19.04 -59.96 34.48
C GLN A 397 20.26 -59.20 35.01
N CYS A 398 20.14 -57.90 35.29
CA CYS A 398 21.20 -57.10 35.90
C CYS A 398 21.55 -57.60 37.31
N HIS A 399 20.55 -57.99 38.11
CA HIS A 399 20.80 -58.56 39.43
C HIS A 399 21.53 -59.91 39.35
N ARG A 400 21.19 -60.77 38.37
CA ARG A 400 21.89 -62.04 38.13
C ARG A 400 23.32 -61.86 37.59
N LEU A 401 23.59 -60.78 36.86
CA LEU A 401 24.93 -60.42 36.40
C LEU A 401 25.78 -59.87 37.56
N TRP A 402 25.17 -59.06 38.44
CA TRP A 402 25.84 -58.50 39.62
C TRP A 402 26.17 -59.56 40.70
N THR A 403 25.37 -60.62 40.84
CA THR A 403 25.69 -61.74 41.76
C THR A 403 26.64 -62.78 41.17
N ARG A 404 27.08 -62.63 39.91
CA ARG A 404 28.06 -63.51 39.24
C ARG A 404 29.47 -62.91 39.16
N THR A 405 29.63 -61.63 39.47
CA THR A 405 30.91 -60.99 39.86
C THR A 405 31.08 -61.07 41.36
#